data_AF-A0AAF0PRQ1-F1
#
_entry.id   AF-A0AAF0PRQ1-F1
#
_cell.length_a   1.000
_cell.length_b   1.000
_cell.length_c   1.000
_cell.angle_alpha   90.00
_cell.angle_beta   90.00
_cell.angle_gamma   90.00
#
_symmetry.space_group_name_H-M   'P 1'
#
loop_
_entity.id
_entity.type
_entity.pdbx_description
1 polymer ?
#
loop_
_entity_poly.entity_id
_entity_poly.type
_entity_poly.pdbx_seq_one_letter_code
_entity_poly.pdbx_strand_id
1 'polypeptide(L)'
;CSRVFQIVIPPRRVGRGHIPRRYVDEQQELEGADISRIREFLGTNPPSFMGSSTTEDPEDFIEELKKIFDVMHVADTERVELATYQLKDVART
;
A
#
# COMPACT_ATOMS: atom_id res chain seq x y z
N CYS A 1 32.33 -1.35 -8.20
CA CYS A 1 31.06 -1.14 -7.46
C CYS A 1 30.32 0.03 -8.09
N SER A 2 29.27 -0.25 -8.87
CA SER A 2 28.18 0.64 -9.29
C SER A 2 27.48 -0.08 -10.45
N ARG A 3 26.38 -0.78 -10.17
CA ARG A 3 25.53 -1.36 -11.22
C ARG A 3 24.64 -0.24 -11.77
N VAL A 4 25.05 0.30 -12.91
CA VAL A 4 24.19 1.09 -13.78
C VAL A 4 23.11 0.14 -14.30
N PHE A 5 21.87 0.31 -13.85
CA PHE A 5 20.72 -0.34 -14.48
C PHE A 5 20.63 0.20 -15.91
N GLN A 6 20.99 -0.62 -16.89
CA GLN A 6 20.77 -0.28 -18.28
C GLN A 6 19.25 -0.27 -18.54
N ILE A 7 18.72 0.92 -18.75
CA ILE A 7 17.38 1.11 -19.30
C ILE A 7 17.46 0.71 -20.78
N VAL A 8 17.16 -0.54 -21.09
CA VAL A 8 16.95 -0.98 -22.48
C VAL A 8 15.65 -0.33 -22.97
N ILE A 9 15.79 0.72 -23.79
CA ILE A 9 14.66 1.31 -24.52
C ILE A 9 14.43 0.47 -25.78
N PRO A 10 13.29 -0.22 -25.94
CA PRO A 10 13.02 -0.99 -27.16
C PRO A 10 12.76 -0.06 -28.35
N PRO A 11 13.17 -0.44 -29.58
CA PRO A 11 12.97 0.39 -30.76
C PRO A 11 11.47 0.46 -31.08
N ARG A 12 10.97 1.67 -31.33
CA ARG A 12 9.57 1.91 -31.72
C ARG A 12 9.27 1.19 -33.04
N ARG A 13 8.56 0.05 -32.96
CA ARG A 13 7.88 -0.53 -34.13
C ARG A 13 6.42 -0.12 -34.08
N VAL A 14 6.01 0.70 -35.05
CA VAL A 14 4.60 1.00 -35.29
C VAL A 14 3.96 -0.25 -35.87
N GLY A 15 3.34 -1.06 -35.02
CA GLY A 15 2.52 -2.19 -35.40
C GLY A 15 1.25 -2.16 -34.57
N ARG A 16 0.08 -2.07 -35.23
CA ARG A 16 -1.22 -2.29 -34.60
C ARG A 16 -1.24 -3.72 -34.07
N GLY A 17 -1.09 -3.89 -32.76
CA GLY A 17 -1.07 -5.19 -32.11
C GLY A 17 -1.48 -5.04 -30.65
N HIS A 18 -2.42 -5.86 -30.23
CA HIS A 18 -2.85 -6.06 -28.85
C HIS A 18 -1.65 -6.10 -27.91
N ILE A 19 -1.63 -5.22 -26.92
CA ILE A 19 -0.58 -5.18 -25.88
C ILE A 19 -0.58 -6.54 -25.18
N PRO A 20 0.52 -7.33 -25.23
CA PRO A 20 0.58 -8.59 -24.51
C PRO A 20 0.46 -8.33 -23.00
N ARG A 21 -0.50 -9.01 -22.35
CA ARG A 21 -0.77 -8.95 -20.90
C ARG A 21 0.47 -9.18 -20.01
N ARG A 22 1.54 -9.73 -20.58
CA ARG A 22 2.82 -10.00 -19.91
C ARG A 22 3.58 -8.74 -19.43
N TYR A 23 3.27 -7.54 -19.92
CA TYR A 23 3.91 -6.30 -19.41
C TYR A 23 3.19 -5.68 -18.20
N VAL A 24 1.98 -6.17 -17.86
CA VAL A 24 1.14 -5.56 -16.83
C VAL A 24 1.17 -6.33 -15.51
N ASP A 25 1.75 -7.53 -15.46
CA ASP A 25 1.49 -8.48 -14.37
C ASP A 25 2.43 -8.31 -13.16
N GLU A 26 3.71 -7.94 -13.35
CA GLU A 26 4.67 -7.86 -12.22
C GLU A 26 4.46 -6.64 -11.31
N GLN A 27 3.85 -5.56 -11.82
CA GLN A 27 3.46 -4.40 -11.00
C GLN A 27 2.03 -4.56 -10.46
N GLN A 28 1.15 -5.27 -11.20
CA GLN A 28 -0.26 -5.45 -10.84
C GLN A 28 -0.50 -6.60 -9.86
N GLU A 29 0.40 -7.58 -9.75
CA GLU A 29 0.29 -8.67 -8.76
C GLU A 29 0.75 -8.22 -7.36
N LEU A 30 1.82 -7.43 -7.27
CA LEU A 30 2.23 -6.75 -6.03
C LEU A 30 1.14 -5.77 -5.58
N GLU A 31 0.67 -4.91 -6.49
CA GLU A 31 -0.40 -3.95 -6.20
C GLU A 31 -1.76 -4.65 -5.93
N GLY A 32 -2.01 -5.83 -6.50
CA GLY A 32 -3.21 -6.65 -6.24
C GLY A 32 -3.19 -7.36 -4.89
N ALA A 33 -2.02 -7.81 -4.45
CA ALA A 33 -1.80 -8.33 -3.09
C ALA A 33 -1.95 -7.21 -2.05
N ASP A 34 -1.36 -6.04 -2.32
CA ASP A 34 -1.54 -4.81 -1.54
C ASP A 34 -3.03 -4.42 -1.46
N ILE A 35 -3.75 -4.37 -2.58
CA ILE A 35 -5.18 -4.01 -2.59
C ILE A 35 -6.01 -5.02 -1.80
N SER A 36 -5.68 -6.31 -1.85
CA SER A 36 -6.41 -7.34 -1.10
C SER A 36 -6.22 -7.15 0.40
N ARG A 37 -4.98 -6.88 0.83
CA ARG A 37 -4.65 -6.64 2.23
C ARG A 37 -5.20 -5.32 2.75
N ILE A 38 -5.17 -4.26 1.94
CA ILE A 38 -5.80 -2.98 2.24
C ILE A 38 -7.32 -3.16 2.39
N ARG A 39 -7.96 -3.93 1.52
CA ARG A 39 -9.41 -4.20 1.63
C ARG A 39 -9.76 -5.01 2.88
N GLU A 40 -8.94 -6.00 3.24
CA GLU A 40 -9.08 -6.75 4.49
C GLU A 40 -8.97 -5.82 5.70
N PHE A 41 -7.93 -4.97 5.72
CA PHE A 41 -7.73 -3.96 6.76
C PHE A 41 -8.89 -2.97 6.87
N LEU A 42 -9.37 -2.40 5.76
CA LEU A 42 -10.53 -1.50 5.77
C LEU A 42 -11.80 -2.23 6.23
N GLY A 43 -11.90 -3.53 5.97
CA GLY A 43 -12.99 -4.39 6.44
C GLY A 43 -13.05 -4.57 7.95
N THR A 44 -11.95 -4.36 8.67
CA THR A 44 -11.93 -4.38 10.14
C THR A 44 -12.36 -3.05 10.76
N ASN A 45 -12.76 -2.06 9.95
CA ASN A 45 -13.11 -0.71 10.37
C ASN A 45 -12.06 -0.09 11.32
N PRO A 46 -10.83 0.11 10.83
CA PRO A 46 -9.73 0.57 11.65
C PRO A 46 -9.96 2.00 12.14
N PRO A 47 -9.38 2.38 13.30
CA PRO A 47 -9.56 3.71 13.86
C PRO A 47 -9.02 4.77 12.90
N SER A 48 -9.56 5.99 12.97
CA SER A 48 -9.04 7.15 12.23
C SER A 48 -8.31 8.08 13.20
N PHE A 49 -7.19 8.65 12.75
CA PHE A 49 -6.44 9.63 13.51
C PHE A 49 -6.50 10.97 12.79
N MET A 50 -7.41 11.85 13.20
CA MET A 50 -7.61 13.16 12.60
C MET A 50 -6.56 14.17 13.08
N GLY A 51 -5.86 13.89 14.18
CA GLY A 51 -4.76 14.71 14.71
C GLY A 51 -5.15 16.16 15.06
N SER A 52 -6.44 16.47 15.05
CA SER A 52 -6.99 17.81 15.23
C SER A 52 -7.80 17.96 16.51
N SER A 53 -8.22 16.85 17.13
CA SER A 53 -8.86 16.88 18.44
C SER A 53 -7.83 16.71 19.56
N THR A 54 -8.01 17.44 20.66
CA THR A 54 -7.21 17.29 21.88
C THR A 54 -7.64 16.08 22.72
N THR A 55 -8.66 15.36 22.28
CA THR A 55 -9.22 14.16 22.91
C THR A 55 -8.69 12.87 22.29
N GLU A 56 -8.14 12.95 21.08
CA GLU A 56 -7.49 11.80 20.43
C GLU A 56 -6.14 11.54 21.10
N ASP A 57 -6.01 10.34 21.67
CA ASP A 57 -4.75 9.87 22.23
C ASP A 57 -3.97 9.07 21.16
N PRO A 58 -2.74 9.49 20.82
CA PRO A 58 -1.96 8.81 19.79
C PRO A 58 -1.50 7.41 20.22
N GLU A 59 -1.38 7.13 21.53
CA GLU A 59 -1.01 5.79 22.01
C GLU A 59 -2.18 4.82 21.85
N ASP A 60 -3.41 5.24 22.21
CA ASP A 60 -4.63 4.45 22.02
C ASP A 60 -4.86 4.06 20.55
N PHE A 61 -4.66 5.01 19.63
CA PHE A 61 -4.72 4.76 18.18
C PHE A 61 -3.73 3.68 17.73
N ILE A 62 -2.49 3.74 18.23
CA ILE A 62 -1.45 2.76 17.90
C ILE A 62 -1.78 1.39 18.50
N GLU A 63 -2.33 1.34 19.72
CA GLU A 63 -2.74 0.09 20.37
C GLU A 63 -3.89 -0.59 19.63
N GLU A 64 -4.89 0.16 19.20
CA GLU A 64 -6.01 -0.34 18.38
C GLU A 64 -5.52 -0.90 17.04
N LEU A 65 -4.63 -0.19 16.35
CA LEU A 65 -4.02 -0.69 15.11
C LEU A 65 -3.24 -1.98 15.31
N LYS A 66 -2.46 -2.09 16.41
CA LYS A 66 -1.74 -3.31 16.74
C LYS A 66 -2.69 -4.50 16.95
N LYS A 67 -3.84 -4.31 17.60
CA LYS A 67 -4.83 -5.37 17.79
C LYS A 67 -5.38 -5.87 16.44
N ILE A 68 -5.70 -4.97 15.53
CA ILE A 68 -6.17 -5.31 14.18
C ILE A 68 -5.09 -6.10 13.43
N PHE A 69 -3.85 -5.62 13.48
CA PHE A 69 -2.72 -6.25 12.83
C PHE A 69 -2.38 -7.64 13.40
N ASP A 70 -2.63 -7.85 14.69
CA ASP A 70 -2.47 -9.15 15.33
C ASP A 70 -3.54 -10.14 14.82
N VAL A 71 -4.80 -9.73 14.80
CA VAL A 71 -5.93 -10.53 14.28
C VAL A 71 -5.76 -10.89 12.80
N MET A 72 -5.23 -9.96 11.99
CA MET A 72 -4.98 -10.18 10.57
C MET A 72 -3.69 -10.95 10.27
N HIS A 73 -2.84 -11.21 11.27
CA HIS A 73 -1.52 -11.83 11.09
C HIS A 73 -0.69 -11.15 9.97
N VAL A 74 -0.63 -9.81 9.98
CA VAL A 74 0.21 -9.02 9.05
C VAL A 74 1.68 -9.03 9.44
N ALA A 75 2.56 -9.14 8.45
CA ALA A 75 4.01 -8.98 8.65
C ALA A 75 4.35 -7.52 8.97
N ASP A 76 5.47 -7.29 9.66
CA ASP A 76 5.85 -5.94 10.11
C ASP A 76 6.03 -4.94 8.96
N THR A 77 6.45 -5.40 7.78
CA THR A 77 6.56 -4.56 6.57
C THR A 77 5.19 -4.10 6.07
N GLU A 78 4.20 -4.99 6.03
CA GLU A 78 2.83 -4.70 5.60
C GLU A 78 2.12 -3.77 6.60
N ARG A 79 2.39 -3.92 7.91
CA ARG A 79 1.84 -3.06 8.97
C ARG A 79 2.19 -1.59 8.73
N VAL A 80 3.42 -1.32 8.32
CA VAL A 80 3.90 0.05 8.02
C VAL A 80 3.17 0.61 6.79
N GLU A 81 2.98 -0.20 5.76
CA GLU A 81 2.28 0.20 4.53
C GLU A 81 0.81 0.52 4.80
N LEU A 82 0.11 -0.32 5.57
CA LEU A 82 -1.29 -0.11 5.96
C LEU A 82 -1.47 1.12 6.86
N ALA A 83 -0.61 1.29 7.87
CA ALA A 83 -0.64 2.48 8.72
C ALA A 83 -0.38 3.75 7.89
N THR A 84 0.58 3.69 6.96
CA THR A 84 0.89 4.81 6.07
C THR A 84 -0.28 5.14 5.13
N TYR A 85 -1.02 4.14 4.65
CA TYR A 85 -2.23 4.34 3.86
C TYR A 85 -3.26 5.16 4.64
N GLN A 86 -3.48 4.80 5.91
CA GLN A 86 -4.45 5.47 6.77
C GLN A 86 -4.06 6.92 7.12
N LEU A 87 -2.78 7.17 7.42
CA LEU A 87 -2.26 8.52 7.73
C LEU A 87 -2.19 9.43 6.49
N LYS A 88 -1.99 8.88 5.29
CA LYS A 88 -1.97 9.67 4.04
C LYS A 88 -3.33 10.22 3.65
N ASP A 89 -4.42 9.55 4.02
CA ASP A 89 -5.78 10.06 3.79
C ASP A 89 -6.02 11.37 4.58
N VAL A 90 -5.51 11.43 5.82
CA VAL A 90 -5.63 12.59 6.73
C VAL A 90 -4.90 13.82 6.21
N ALA A 91 -3.76 13.64 5.53
CA ALA A 91 -2.94 14.75 5.03
C ALA A 91 -3.52 15.46 3.78
N ARG A 92 -4.66 15.00 3.25
CA ARG A 92 -5.24 15.52 1.99
C ARG A 92 -6.30 16.60 2.20
N THR A 93 -6.50 17.08 3.42
CA THR A 93 -7.45 18.16 3.75
C THR A 93 -6.82 19.54 3.83
#